data_AF-A0A7C2JT59-F1
#
_entry.id   AF-A0A7C2JT59-F1
#
_cell.length_a   1.000
_cell.length_b   1.000
_cell.length_c   1.000
_cell.angle_alpha   90.00
_cell.angle_beta   90.00
_cell.angle_gamma   90.00
#
_symmetry.space_group_name_H-M   'P 1'
#
loop_
_entity.id
_entity.type
_entity.pdbx_description
1 polymer ?
#
loop_
_entity_poly.entity_id
_entity_poly.type
_entity_poly.pdbx_seq_one_letter_code
_entity_poly.pdbx_strand_id
1 'polypeptide(L)'
;MPRDTTLFEDAIDVPPWLEADRATPYAERTRRDREIARQIAGGNRIARVRAWWKKAAPDAPEGAGARLDRLRTIVTVAMAAAGSIAGVAVALAAFAYDGSQPVNVVRLLLLLVGAQLVLFALTLLLLPGRVPGLRHVQDLLTTLNPGAWAVGVYRKLAGASPNAAGLFELHATRSAARRFFKWQVLYWSQTAAVMFNIAALVTAIMLVTFSDLAFGWSTTLEVDSTAASRVVQAIARPWASFAPLAVPSPELVEQSQFFRLERAGRSIESPRALGAWWPFTVFALVTYGLLPRLALLVLAAARLRAATGALLVDDSRVTALLDRMTSPAIETAAGQHDETPPADAGVVAHAHRPMTGSARALIWENSLPADAARSYARRHLGLDVLDVAEAGAGRLASDRAALERVAADGSQTLIVFTPAWEPPLLELRDFLAELRQRLGPAASIVVAPVPDGPRAVTELERATWQRAVAELHDPKTYLETGAA
;
A
#
# COMPACT_ATOMS: atom_id res chain seq x y z
N MET A 1 -24.35 -11.12 -13.01
CA MET A 1 -23.69 -11.34 -11.70
C MET A 1 -22.82 -10.14 -11.41
N PRO A 2 -22.84 -9.57 -10.20
CA PRO A 2 -21.93 -8.48 -9.84
C PRO A 2 -20.48 -8.96 -10.00
N ARG A 3 -19.63 -8.16 -10.64
CA ARG A 3 -18.21 -8.49 -10.84
C ARG A 3 -17.51 -8.66 -9.50
N ASP A 4 -16.75 -9.75 -9.35
CA ASP A 4 -15.81 -9.91 -8.26
C ASP A 4 -14.51 -9.18 -8.61
N THR A 5 -14.44 -7.92 -8.21
CA THR A 5 -13.23 -7.09 -8.34
C THR A 5 -12.22 -7.44 -7.25
N THR A 6 -10.92 -7.26 -7.53
CA THR A 6 -9.88 -7.35 -6.50
C THR A 6 -9.86 -6.09 -5.61
N LEU A 7 -9.27 -6.18 -4.41
CA LEU A 7 -9.07 -5.00 -3.55
C LEU A 7 -8.25 -3.91 -4.23
N PHE A 8 -7.33 -4.29 -5.13
CA PHE A 8 -6.52 -3.32 -5.87
C PHE A 8 -7.34 -2.58 -6.92
N GLU A 9 -8.19 -3.28 -7.67
CA GLU A 9 -9.16 -2.65 -8.58
C GLU A 9 -10.04 -1.65 -7.84
N ASP A 10 -10.63 -2.05 -6.71
CA ASP A 10 -11.48 -1.16 -5.91
C ASP A 10 -10.72 0.10 -5.45
N ALA A 11 -9.46 -0.05 -5.03
CA ALA A 11 -8.63 1.08 -4.60
C ALA A 11 -8.31 2.07 -5.74
N ILE A 12 -8.38 1.63 -6.99
CA ILE A 12 -8.12 2.46 -8.17
C ILE A 12 -9.42 3.05 -8.75
N ASP A 13 -10.50 2.26 -8.80
CA ASP A 13 -11.71 2.61 -9.54
C ASP A 13 -12.78 3.30 -8.67
N VAL A 14 -12.85 3.00 -7.36
CA VAL A 14 -13.83 3.64 -6.46
C VAL A 14 -13.61 5.14 -6.33
N PRO A 15 -12.39 5.66 -6.08
CA PRO A 15 -12.22 7.10 -5.88
C PRO A 15 -12.56 7.97 -7.11
N PRO A 16 -12.14 7.62 -8.34
CA PRO A 16 -12.56 8.35 -9.55
C PRO A 16 -14.07 8.29 -9.80
N TRP A 17 -14.70 7.15 -9.52
CA TRP A 17 -16.16 7.03 -9.63
C TRP A 17 -16.87 7.96 -8.64
N LEU A 18 -16.41 7.99 -7.38
CA LEU A 18 -16.95 8.90 -6.35
C LEU A 18 -16.76 10.37 -6.71
N GLU A 19 -15.70 10.68 -7.48
CA GLU A 19 -15.46 12.03 -7.98
C GLU A 19 -16.44 12.40 -9.09
N ALA A 20 -16.64 11.52 -10.07
CA ALA A 20 -17.63 11.72 -11.14
C ALA A 20 -19.06 11.82 -10.59
N ASP A 21 -19.36 11.03 -9.56
CA ASP A 21 -20.66 11.03 -8.87
C ASP A 21 -20.94 12.35 -8.14
N ARG A 22 -19.95 13.23 -7.89
CA ARG A 22 -20.19 14.55 -7.28
C ARG A 22 -21.13 15.44 -8.09
N ALA A 23 -21.32 15.18 -9.37
CA ALA A 23 -22.33 15.86 -10.19
C ALA A 23 -23.76 15.58 -9.70
N THR A 24 -23.99 14.44 -9.03
CA THR A 24 -25.26 14.11 -8.40
C THR A 24 -25.46 14.94 -7.12
N PRO A 25 -26.66 15.53 -6.92
CA PRO A 25 -26.96 16.31 -5.72
C PRO A 25 -26.60 15.59 -4.42
N TYR A 26 -25.99 16.30 -3.47
CA TYR A 26 -25.50 15.72 -2.21
C TYR A 26 -26.59 14.95 -1.44
N ALA A 27 -27.81 15.47 -1.41
CA ALA A 27 -28.95 14.83 -0.75
C ALA A 27 -29.28 13.46 -1.36
N GLU A 28 -29.22 13.35 -2.69
CA GLU A 28 -29.47 12.09 -3.40
C GLU A 28 -28.35 11.08 -3.17
N ARG A 29 -27.09 11.51 -3.27
CA ARG A 29 -25.92 10.66 -2.94
C ARG A 29 -26.01 10.12 -1.52
N THR A 30 -26.33 10.98 -0.57
CA THR A 30 -26.46 10.62 0.84
C THR A 30 -27.60 9.62 1.07
N ARG A 31 -28.76 9.83 0.43
CA ARG A 31 -29.89 8.88 0.50
C ARG A 31 -29.49 7.51 -0.05
N ARG A 32 -28.91 7.45 -1.26
CA ARG A 32 -28.42 6.22 -1.90
C ARG A 32 -27.38 5.50 -1.04
N ASP A 33 -26.34 6.21 -0.61
CA ASP A 33 -25.23 5.61 0.13
C ASP A 33 -25.68 5.03 1.47
N ARG A 34 -26.64 5.68 2.15
CA ARG A 34 -27.28 5.17 3.37
C ARG A 34 -28.17 3.96 3.12
N GLU A 35 -29.00 4.00 2.09
CA GLU A 35 -29.86 2.87 1.73
C GLU A 35 -29.03 1.61 1.44
N ILE A 36 -27.96 1.77 0.67
CA ILE A 36 -26.99 0.70 0.42
C ILE A 36 -26.32 0.27 1.72
N ALA A 37 -25.91 1.21 2.58
CA ALA A 37 -25.26 0.91 3.86
C ALA A 37 -26.15 0.10 4.83
N ARG A 38 -27.46 0.36 4.86
CA ARG A 38 -28.43 -0.42 5.67
C ARG A 38 -28.47 -1.89 5.27
N GLN A 39 -28.18 -2.20 4.01
CA GLN A 39 -28.18 -3.56 3.48
C GLN A 39 -26.81 -4.27 3.55
N ILE A 40 -25.80 -3.63 4.16
CA ILE A 40 -24.45 -4.20 4.31
C ILE A 40 -24.31 -4.69 5.75
N ALA A 41 -24.02 -5.99 5.92
CA ALA A 41 -23.69 -6.53 7.23
C ALA A 41 -22.47 -5.81 7.82
N GLY A 42 -22.48 -5.58 9.14
CA GLY A 42 -21.39 -4.90 9.85
C GLY A 42 -20.01 -5.48 9.50
N GLY A 43 -18.99 -4.63 9.47
CA GLY A 43 -17.64 -5.03 9.05
C GLY A 43 -16.65 -3.88 9.10
N ASN A 44 -15.37 -4.18 8.85
CA ASN A 44 -14.34 -3.16 8.78
C ASN A 44 -14.59 -2.17 7.61
N ARG A 45 -13.95 -0.99 7.66
CA ARG A 45 -14.11 0.08 6.66
C ARG A 45 -13.92 -0.42 5.22
N ILE A 46 -12.93 -1.28 4.98
CA ILE A 46 -12.64 -1.85 3.66
C ILE A 46 -13.82 -2.70 3.18
N ALA A 47 -14.30 -3.64 4.00
CA ALA A 47 -15.42 -4.51 3.65
C ALA A 47 -16.69 -3.71 3.34
N ARG A 48 -16.97 -2.64 4.11
CA ARG A 48 -18.11 -1.75 3.87
C ARG A 48 -18.03 -1.05 2.52
N VAL A 49 -16.88 -0.45 2.18
CA VAL A 49 -16.70 0.23 0.89
C VAL A 49 -16.84 -0.75 -0.28
N ARG A 50 -16.25 -1.94 -0.18
CA ARG A 50 -16.33 -2.97 -1.24
C ARG A 50 -17.76 -3.50 -1.41
N ALA A 51 -18.48 -3.72 -0.32
CA ALA A 51 -19.88 -4.15 -0.38
C ALA A 51 -20.79 -3.05 -0.95
N TRP A 52 -20.52 -1.78 -0.62
CA TRP A 52 -21.20 -0.65 -1.23
C TRP A 52 -20.90 -0.54 -2.72
N TRP A 53 -19.64 -0.69 -3.11
CA TRP A 53 -19.19 -0.59 -4.51
C TRP A 53 -19.92 -1.57 -5.43
N LYS A 54 -20.05 -2.84 -4.98
CA LYS A 54 -20.79 -3.89 -5.70
C LYS A 54 -22.27 -3.57 -5.95
N LYS A 55 -22.88 -2.69 -5.14
CA LYS A 55 -24.29 -2.29 -5.24
C LYS A 55 -24.48 -0.94 -5.93
N ALA A 56 -23.57 0.00 -5.70
CA ALA A 56 -23.67 1.36 -6.22
C ALA A 56 -23.34 1.46 -7.72
N ALA A 57 -22.50 0.56 -8.22
CA ALA A 57 -22.01 0.62 -9.60
C ALA A 57 -21.96 -0.77 -10.27
N PRO A 58 -23.09 -1.50 -10.37
CA PRO A 58 -23.12 -2.86 -10.92
C PRO A 58 -22.69 -2.92 -12.39
N ASP A 59 -23.00 -1.86 -13.16
CA ASP A 59 -22.72 -1.75 -14.59
C ASP A 59 -21.55 -0.80 -14.91
N ALA A 60 -20.71 -0.48 -13.92
CA ALA A 60 -19.53 0.35 -14.19
C ALA A 60 -18.67 -0.30 -15.29
N PRO A 61 -18.29 0.44 -16.34
CA PRO A 61 -17.39 -0.07 -17.38
C PRO A 61 -16.07 -0.52 -16.74
N GLU A 62 -15.34 -1.42 -17.41
CA GLU A 62 -14.01 -1.83 -16.93
C GLU A 62 -13.13 -0.58 -16.73
N GLY A 63 -12.89 -0.26 -15.46
CA GLY A 63 -12.07 0.87 -15.07
C GLY A 63 -10.59 0.64 -15.35
N ALA A 64 -9.77 1.65 -15.01
CA ALA A 64 -8.33 1.53 -15.10
C ALA A 64 -7.78 0.43 -14.16
N GLY A 65 -8.49 0.13 -13.08
CA GLY A 65 -8.12 -0.87 -12.08
C GLY A 65 -7.86 -2.25 -12.68
N ALA A 66 -8.80 -2.80 -13.47
CA ALA A 66 -8.66 -4.13 -14.06
C ALA A 66 -7.46 -4.22 -15.02
N ARG A 67 -7.21 -3.15 -15.80
CA ARG A 67 -6.04 -3.07 -16.68
C ARG A 67 -4.74 -3.04 -15.87
N LEU A 68 -4.68 -2.23 -14.81
CA LEU A 68 -3.50 -2.11 -13.95
C LEU A 68 -3.24 -3.38 -13.15
N ASP A 69 -4.28 -4.07 -12.71
CA ASP A 69 -4.15 -5.36 -12.03
C ASP A 69 -3.61 -6.45 -12.97
N ARG A 70 -4.12 -6.51 -14.21
CA ARG A 70 -3.57 -7.38 -15.27
C ARG A 70 -2.09 -7.07 -15.52
N LEU A 71 -1.73 -5.79 -15.66
CA LEU A 71 -0.33 -5.39 -15.86
C LEU A 71 0.55 -5.78 -14.66
N ARG A 72 0.07 -5.58 -13.43
CA ARG A 72 0.77 -6.01 -12.20
C ARG A 72 0.99 -7.52 -12.18
N THR A 73 0.00 -8.29 -12.61
CA THR A 73 0.10 -9.75 -12.72
C THR A 73 1.14 -10.16 -13.77
N ILE A 74 1.12 -9.54 -14.95
CA ILE A 74 2.12 -9.77 -16.02
C ILE A 74 3.53 -9.47 -15.52
N VAL A 75 3.75 -8.33 -14.85
CA VAL A 75 5.07 -7.98 -14.29
C VAL A 75 5.49 -9.00 -13.23
N THR A 76 4.56 -9.48 -12.39
CA THR A 76 4.86 -10.52 -11.39
C THR A 76 5.33 -11.81 -12.05
N VAL A 77 4.64 -12.25 -13.12
CA VAL A 77 5.02 -13.44 -13.91
C VAL A 77 6.37 -13.22 -14.59
N ALA A 78 6.61 -12.04 -15.17
CA ALA A 78 7.89 -11.72 -15.79
C ALA A 78 9.05 -11.75 -14.78
N MET A 79 8.84 -11.23 -13.57
CA MET A 79 9.84 -11.30 -12.48
C MET A 79 10.09 -12.74 -12.03
N ALA A 80 9.04 -13.57 -11.93
CA ALA A 80 9.16 -14.98 -11.63
C ALA A 80 9.96 -15.73 -12.72
N ALA A 81 9.68 -15.46 -14.00
CA ALA A 81 10.40 -16.04 -15.13
C ALA A 81 11.86 -15.60 -15.17
N ALA A 82 12.14 -14.29 -15.00
CA ALA A 82 13.50 -13.76 -14.96
C ALA A 82 14.31 -14.36 -13.81
N GLY A 83 13.72 -14.45 -12.62
CA GLY A 83 14.32 -15.13 -11.46
C GLY A 83 14.64 -16.59 -11.76
N SER A 84 13.69 -17.32 -12.35
CA SER A 84 13.87 -18.74 -12.70
C SER A 84 15.01 -18.94 -13.72
N ILE A 85 15.02 -18.15 -14.81
CA ILE A 85 16.07 -18.21 -15.84
C ILE A 85 17.45 -17.94 -15.23
N ALA A 86 17.56 -16.90 -14.40
CA ALA A 86 18.80 -16.59 -13.70
C ALA A 86 19.20 -17.72 -12.74
N GLY A 87 18.24 -18.32 -12.03
CA GLY A 87 18.47 -19.46 -11.13
C GLY A 87 19.04 -20.67 -11.86
N VAL A 88 18.42 -21.07 -12.97
CA VAL A 88 18.92 -22.14 -13.83
C VAL A 88 20.33 -21.81 -14.35
N ALA A 89 20.53 -20.61 -14.90
CA ALA A 89 21.82 -20.22 -15.48
C ALA A 89 22.96 -20.24 -14.46
N VAL A 90 22.74 -19.66 -13.27
CA VAL A 90 23.77 -19.64 -12.21
C VAL A 90 23.99 -21.05 -11.65
N ALA A 91 22.95 -21.87 -11.49
CA ALA A 91 23.11 -23.25 -11.06
C ALA A 91 23.91 -24.08 -12.08
N LEU A 92 23.57 -24.02 -13.37
CA LEU A 92 24.34 -24.69 -14.43
C LEU A 92 25.81 -24.25 -14.42
N ALA A 93 26.08 -22.96 -14.25
CA ALA A 93 27.45 -22.44 -14.18
C ALA A 93 28.19 -22.88 -12.90
N ALA A 94 27.51 -22.92 -11.76
CA ALA A 94 28.09 -23.31 -10.48
C ALA A 94 28.42 -24.82 -10.41
N PHE A 95 27.60 -25.64 -11.07
CA PHE A 95 27.75 -27.10 -11.15
C PHE A 95 28.48 -27.55 -12.43
N ALA A 96 29.05 -26.62 -13.21
CA ALA A 96 29.78 -26.96 -14.42
C ALA A 96 30.90 -27.97 -14.12
N TYR A 97 30.80 -29.14 -14.75
CA TYR A 97 31.70 -30.28 -14.58
C TYR A 97 32.11 -30.78 -15.96
N ASP A 98 33.41 -30.83 -16.22
CA ASP A 98 33.99 -31.24 -17.51
C ASP A 98 34.67 -32.63 -17.43
N GLY A 99 34.51 -33.33 -16.30
CA GLY A 99 35.16 -34.62 -16.06
C GLY A 99 36.60 -34.52 -15.54
N SER A 100 37.25 -33.36 -15.65
CA SER A 100 38.66 -33.19 -15.30
C SER A 100 38.87 -32.79 -13.84
N GLN A 101 37.97 -31.98 -13.28
CA GLN A 101 38.05 -31.50 -11.91
C GLN A 101 36.70 -31.63 -11.20
N PRO A 102 36.66 -32.00 -9.90
CA PRO A 102 35.41 -32.09 -9.15
C PRO A 102 34.76 -30.71 -9.00
N VAL A 103 33.43 -30.68 -8.85
CA VAL A 103 32.67 -29.45 -8.62
C VAL A 103 33.09 -28.84 -7.28
N ASN A 104 33.60 -27.59 -7.33
CA ASN A 104 34.08 -26.91 -6.12
C ASN A 104 32.91 -26.43 -5.24
N VAL A 105 32.70 -27.09 -4.10
CA VAL A 105 31.64 -26.78 -3.12
C VAL A 105 31.76 -25.35 -2.59
N VAL A 106 32.97 -24.81 -2.41
CA VAL A 106 33.15 -23.43 -1.92
C VAL A 106 32.64 -22.43 -2.95
N ARG A 107 32.97 -22.63 -4.24
CA ARG A 107 32.46 -21.78 -5.32
C ARG A 107 30.94 -21.86 -5.40
N LEU A 108 30.40 -23.07 -5.29
CA LEU A 108 28.96 -23.32 -5.29
C LEU A 108 28.27 -22.57 -4.14
N LEU A 109 28.75 -22.74 -2.91
CA LEU A 109 28.22 -22.03 -1.74
C LEU A 109 28.35 -20.51 -1.90
N LEU A 110 29.47 -19.99 -2.39
CA LEU A 110 29.65 -18.55 -2.57
C LEU A 110 28.65 -17.96 -3.58
N LEU A 111 28.45 -18.63 -4.72
CA LEU A 111 27.56 -18.16 -5.79
C LEU A 111 26.07 -18.33 -5.45
N LEU A 112 25.68 -19.49 -4.90
CA LEU A 112 24.26 -19.82 -4.69
C LEU A 112 23.76 -19.45 -3.29
N VAL A 113 24.64 -19.39 -2.28
CA VAL A 113 24.29 -19.05 -0.90
C VAL A 113 24.86 -17.70 -0.48
N GLY A 114 26.16 -17.49 -0.64
CA GLY A 114 26.85 -16.27 -0.23
C GLY A 114 26.29 -15.01 -0.90
N ALA A 115 26.18 -15.03 -2.23
CA ALA A 115 25.57 -13.93 -2.99
C ALA A 115 24.12 -13.68 -2.55
N GLN A 116 23.35 -14.73 -2.22
CA GLN A 116 22.00 -14.59 -1.72
C GLN A 116 21.95 -13.95 -0.34
N LEU A 117 22.83 -14.33 0.58
CA LEU A 117 22.94 -13.72 1.90
C LEU A 117 23.31 -12.22 1.81
N VAL A 118 24.21 -11.85 0.89
CA VAL A 118 24.55 -10.44 0.63
C VAL A 118 23.33 -9.68 0.11
N LEU A 119 22.66 -10.20 -0.92
CA LEU A 119 21.45 -9.58 -1.47
C LEU A 119 20.31 -9.52 -0.44
N PHE A 120 20.26 -10.48 0.49
CA PHE A 120 19.31 -10.49 1.61
C PHE A 120 19.64 -9.38 2.61
N ALA A 121 20.90 -9.26 3.03
CA ALA A 121 21.35 -8.16 3.90
C ALA A 121 21.09 -6.78 3.28
N LEU A 122 21.36 -6.62 1.98
CA LEU A 122 21.03 -5.40 1.24
C LEU A 122 19.52 -5.13 1.23
N THR A 123 18.69 -6.17 1.07
CA THR A 123 17.23 -6.02 1.15
C THR A 123 16.77 -5.59 2.54
N LEU A 124 17.37 -6.15 3.61
CA LEU A 124 17.08 -5.73 4.99
C LEU A 124 17.46 -4.27 5.24
N LEU A 125 18.55 -3.80 4.62
CA LEU A 125 18.98 -2.40 4.70
C LEU A 125 18.02 -1.45 3.99
N LEU A 126 17.37 -1.94 2.93
CA LEU A 126 16.38 -1.22 2.12
C LEU A 126 14.94 -1.38 2.62
N LEU A 127 14.73 -2.21 3.64
CA LEU A 127 13.41 -2.47 4.18
C LEU A 127 12.82 -1.17 4.74
N PRO A 128 11.53 -0.89 4.50
CA PRO A 128 10.90 0.35 4.94
C PRO A 128 10.88 0.45 6.47
N GLY A 129 11.84 1.18 7.02
CA GLY A 129 12.04 1.49 8.43
C GLY A 129 13.07 2.61 8.56
N ARG A 130 12.92 3.49 9.57
CA ARG A 130 13.86 4.60 9.81
C ARG A 130 15.14 4.02 10.42
N VAL A 131 16.12 3.69 9.58
CA VAL A 131 17.52 3.54 10.05
C VAL A 131 18.17 4.92 9.93
N PRO A 132 18.44 5.63 11.04
CA PRO A 132 19.07 6.95 10.99
C PRO A 132 20.44 6.85 10.32
N GLY A 133 20.79 7.80 9.44
CA GLY A 133 22.12 7.89 8.82
C GLY A 133 22.33 7.14 7.50
N LEU A 134 21.40 6.27 7.08
CA LEU A 134 21.57 5.43 5.86
C LEU A 134 20.79 5.89 4.62
N ARG A 135 20.14 7.06 4.66
CA ARG A 135 19.28 7.55 3.57
C ARG A 135 19.99 7.63 2.21
N HIS A 136 21.20 8.18 2.18
CA HIS A 136 21.98 8.30 0.93
C HIS A 136 22.40 6.95 0.35
N VAL A 137 22.70 5.97 1.21
CA VAL A 137 23.03 4.59 0.79
C VAL A 137 21.77 3.88 0.27
N GLN A 138 20.62 4.09 0.91
CA GLN A 138 19.34 3.56 0.45
C GLN A 138 18.96 4.13 -0.93
N ASP A 139 19.12 5.43 -1.15
CA ASP A 139 18.80 6.08 -2.43
C ASP A 139 19.68 5.53 -3.57
N LEU A 140 21.00 5.39 -3.36
CA LEU A 140 21.91 4.75 -4.32
C LEU A 140 21.51 3.29 -4.61
N LEU A 141 21.24 2.50 -3.57
CA LEU A 141 20.88 1.08 -3.70
C LEU A 141 19.50 0.86 -4.32
N THR A 142 18.58 1.82 -4.25
CA THR A 142 17.28 1.70 -4.94
C THR A 142 17.41 1.63 -6.45
N THR A 143 18.45 2.24 -7.05
CA THR A 143 18.70 2.15 -8.50
C THR A 143 19.15 0.77 -8.96
N LEU A 144 19.72 -0.03 -8.04
CA LEU A 144 20.20 -1.39 -8.27
C LEU A 144 19.14 -2.46 -7.94
N ASN A 145 17.97 -2.05 -7.45
CA ASN A 145 16.91 -2.99 -7.08
C ASN A 145 16.13 -3.45 -8.33
N PRO A 146 16.10 -4.75 -8.68
CA PRO A 146 15.37 -5.27 -9.85
C PRO A 146 13.89 -4.86 -9.86
N GLY A 147 13.26 -4.72 -8.69
CA GLY A 147 11.88 -4.28 -8.56
C GLY A 147 11.68 -2.79 -8.92
N ALA A 148 12.71 -1.96 -8.83
CA ALA A 148 12.65 -0.56 -9.28
C ALA A 148 12.60 -0.48 -10.81
N TRP A 149 13.33 -1.37 -11.51
CA TRP A 149 13.23 -1.50 -12.97
C TRP A 149 11.85 -2.01 -13.38
N ALA A 150 11.30 -2.99 -12.66
CA ALA A 150 9.94 -3.46 -12.84
C ALA A 150 8.90 -2.34 -12.67
N VAL A 151 9.09 -1.43 -11.70
CA VAL A 151 8.27 -0.21 -11.56
C VAL A 151 8.46 0.75 -12.73
N GLY A 152 9.68 0.94 -13.24
CA GLY A 152 9.94 1.78 -14.40
C GLY A 152 9.19 1.28 -15.64
N VAL A 153 9.25 -0.03 -15.90
CA VAL A 153 8.49 -0.69 -16.99
C VAL A 153 7.00 -0.57 -16.74
N TYR A 154 6.53 -0.88 -15.54
CA TYR A 154 5.13 -0.75 -15.15
C TYR A 154 4.60 0.68 -15.36
N ARG A 155 5.35 1.69 -14.93
CA ARG A 155 4.98 3.11 -15.08
C ARG A 155 4.98 3.53 -16.54
N LYS A 156 5.95 3.09 -17.34
CA LYS A 156 6.00 3.39 -18.78
C LYS A 156 4.82 2.77 -19.53
N LEU A 157 4.48 1.52 -19.22
CA LEU A 157 3.35 0.81 -19.82
C LEU A 157 1.99 1.33 -19.32
N ALA A 158 1.90 1.72 -18.04
CA ALA A 158 0.71 2.34 -17.47
C ALA A 158 0.51 3.77 -17.97
N GLY A 159 1.58 4.57 -18.09
CA GLY A 159 1.57 5.96 -18.52
C GLY A 159 1.32 6.17 -20.02
N ALA A 160 1.40 5.12 -20.83
CA ALA A 160 0.94 5.14 -22.22
C ALA A 160 -0.58 5.34 -22.37
N SER A 161 -1.32 5.37 -21.25
CA SER A 161 -2.74 5.71 -21.20
C SER A 161 -2.94 7.07 -20.50
N PRO A 162 -3.55 8.07 -21.16
CA PRO A 162 -3.79 9.41 -20.59
C PRO A 162 -4.52 9.40 -19.24
N ASN A 163 -5.44 8.45 -19.04
CA ASN A 163 -6.26 8.35 -17.82
C ASN A 163 -5.49 7.70 -16.64
N ALA A 164 -4.50 6.86 -16.91
CA ALA A 164 -3.73 6.18 -15.86
C ALA A 164 -2.56 7.03 -15.34
N ALA A 165 -1.94 7.86 -16.19
CA ALA A 165 -0.87 8.76 -15.79
C ALA A 165 -1.31 9.73 -14.68
N GLY A 166 -2.48 10.36 -14.85
CA GLY A 166 -3.07 11.25 -13.84
C GLY A 166 -3.42 10.53 -12.54
N LEU A 167 -3.90 9.28 -12.60
CA LEU A 167 -4.15 8.45 -11.43
C LEU A 167 -2.85 8.14 -10.67
N PHE A 168 -1.75 7.85 -11.36
CA PHE A 168 -0.45 7.61 -10.73
C PHE A 168 0.12 8.88 -10.09
N GLU A 169 0.00 10.05 -10.73
CA GLU A 169 0.47 11.32 -10.17
C GLU A 169 -0.37 11.78 -8.96
N LEU A 170 -1.70 11.73 -9.06
CA LEU A 170 -2.63 12.04 -7.96
C LEU A 170 -2.46 11.12 -6.75
N HIS A 171 -2.11 9.86 -6.98
CA HIS A 171 -1.82 8.92 -5.89
C HIS A 171 -0.37 9.06 -5.39
N ALA A 172 0.62 9.33 -6.25
CA ALA A 172 2.04 9.36 -5.89
C ALA A 172 2.41 10.43 -4.84
N THR A 173 1.66 11.53 -4.78
CA THR A 173 1.81 12.56 -3.75
C THR A 173 1.37 12.09 -2.36
N ARG A 174 0.54 11.04 -2.29
CA ARG A 174 -0.04 10.53 -1.04
C ARG A 174 0.84 9.50 -0.34
N SER A 175 0.83 9.57 0.99
CA SER A 175 1.62 8.67 1.85
C SER A 175 1.24 7.19 1.67
N ALA A 176 -0.05 6.90 1.44
CA ALA A 176 -0.58 5.55 1.23
C ALA A 176 -0.09 4.93 -0.09
N ALA A 177 -0.11 5.68 -1.20
CA ALA A 177 0.38 5.17 -2.48
C ALA A 177 1.90 4.95 -2.46
N ARG A 178 2.66 5.87 -1.86
CA ARG A 178 4.10 5.68 -1.66
C ARG A 178 4.40 4.40 -0.88
N ARG A 179 3.60 4.10 0.14
CA ARG A 179 3.69 2.84 0.91
C ARG A 179 3.37 1.64 0.03
N PHE A 180 2.30 1.70 -0.75
CA PHE A 180 1.93 0.66 -1.72
C PHE A 180 3.07 0.37 -2.70
N PHE A 181 3.61 1.39 -3.39
CA PHE A 181 4.71 1.21 -4.35
C PHE A 181 5.95 0.57 -3.73
N LYS A 182 6.33 0.99 -2.51
CA LYS A 182 7.48 0.42 -1.81
C LYS A 182 7.31 -1.08 -1.56
N TRP A 183 6.15 -1.50 -1.06
CA TRP A 183 5.89 -2.92 -0.83
C TRP A 183 5.68 -3.70 -2.14
N GLN A 184 5.16 -3.06 -3.19
CA GLN A 184 5.03 -3.66 -4.52
C GLN A 184 6.39 -3.97 -5.15
N VAL A 185 7.35 -3.02 -5.07
CA VAL A 185 8.75 -3.21 -5.49
C VAL A 185 9.35 -4.39 -4.74
N LEU A 186 9.23 -4.41 -3.41
CA LEU A 186 9.80 -5.48 -2.61
C LEU A 186 9.17 -6.84 -2.95
N TYR A 187 7.85 -6.89 -3.12
CA TYR A 187 7.12 -8.10 -3.51
C TYR A 187 7.63 -8.67 -4.84
N TRP A 188 7.80 -7.82 -5.86
CA TRP A 188 8.35 -8.24 -7.15
C TRP A 188 9.80 -8.75 -7.05
N SER A 189 10.66 -8.03 -6.33
CA SER A 189 12.06 -8.47 -6.13
C SER A 189 12.15 -9.79 -5.37
N GLN A 190 11.33 -9.98 -4.33
CA GLN A 190 11.31 -11.24 -3.59
C GLN A 190 10.68 -12.38 -4.38
N THR A 191 9.71 -12.11 -5.25
CA THR A 191 9.16 -13.11 -6.18
C THR A 191 10.26 -13.64 -7.09
N ALA A 192 11.05 -12.76 -7.71
CA ALA A 192 12.20 -13.16 -8.51
C ALA A 192 13.25 -13.92 -7.70
N ALA A 193 13.56 -13.47 -6.48
CA ALA A 193 14.57 -14.12 -5.64
C ALA A 193 14.12 -15.51 -5.14
N VAL A 194 12.85 -15.70 -4.81
CA VAL A 194 12.29 -17.02 -4.47
C VAL A 194 12.33 -17.93 -5.69
N MET A 195 11.87 -17.46 -6.85
CA MET A 195 11.88 -18.26 -8.07
C MET A 195 13.29 -18.60 -8.56
N PHE A 196 14.27 -17.71 -8.34
CA PHE A 196 15.69 -18.02 -8.51
C PHE A 196 16.11 -19.22 -7.65
N ASN A 197 15.78 -19.19 -6.35
CA ASN A 197 16.20 -20.26 -5.43
C ASN A 197 15.49 -21.59 -5.74
N ILE A 198 14.19 -21.55 -6.09
CA ILE A 198 13.44 -22.74 -6.51
C ILE A 198 14.06 -23.32 -7.78
N ALA A 199 14.31 -22.49 -8.80
CA ALA A 199 14.91 -22.96 -10.06
C ALA A 199 16.33 -23.50 -9.84
N ALA A 200 17.17 -22.79 -9.09
CA ALA A 200 18.52 -23.26 -8.77
C ALA A 200 18.51 -24.58 -7.99
N LEU A 201 17.57 -24.75 -7.04
CA LEU A 201 17.40 -25.98 -6.27
C LEU A 201 16.95 -27.14 -7.16
N VAL A 202 15.96 -26.92 -8.03
CA VAL A 202 15.48 -27.94 -8.99
C VAL A 202 16.62 -28.32 -9.94
N THR A 203 17.35 -27.35 -10.49
CA THR A 203 18.52 -27.62 -11.34
C THR A 203 19.61 -28.39 -10.60
N ALA A 204 19.93 -28.01 -9.37
CA ALA A 204 20.91 -28.71 -8.53
C ALA A 204 20.51 -30.18 -8.31
N ILE A 205 19.24 -30.43 -7.96
CA ILE A 205 18.72 -31.80 -7.75
C ILE A 205 18.79 -32.61 -9.05
N MET A 206 18.38 -32.01 -10.18
CA MET A 206 18.46 -32.68 -11.48
C MET A 206 19.90 -33.04 -11.85
N LEU A 207 20.85 -32.11 -11.72
CA LEU A 207 22.26 -32.36 -12.05
C LEU A 207 22.88 -33.42 -11.13
N VAL A 208 22.60 -33.36 -9.83
CA VAL A 208 23.09 -34.37 -8.87
C VAL A 208 22.53 -35.75 -9.20
N THR A 209 21.26 -35.84 -9.61
CA THR A 209 20.59 -37.11 -9.87
C THR A 209 21.03 -37.74 -11.19
N PHE A 210 21.31 -36.94 -12.22
CA PHE A 210 21.54 -37.43 -13.58
C PHE A 210 22.98 -37.29 -14.10
N SER A 211 23.86 -36.55 -13.43
CA SER A 211 25.20 -36.21 -13.96
C SER A 211 26.38 -36.84 -13.19
N ASP A 212 26.14 -37.81 -12.30
CA ASP A 212 27.16 -38.52 -11.50
C ASP A 212 28.28 -37.58 -11.00
N LEU A 213 27.87 -36.49 -10.35
CA LEU A 213 28.78 -35.40 -9.98
C LEU A 213 29.68 -35.80 -8.81
N ALA A 214 30.99 -35.60 -8.99
CA ALA A 214 31.96 -35.62 -7.90
C ALA A 214 32.17 -34.21 -7.34
N PHE A 215 32.03 -34.04 -6.03
CA PHE A 215 32.26 -32.77 -5.35
C PHE A 215 33.63 -32.72 -4.66
N GLY A 216 34.23 -31.55 -4.63
CA GLY A 216 35.48 -31.30 -3.92
C GLY A 216 35.50 -29.90 -3.35
N TRP A 217 36.43 -29.62 -2.46
CA TRP A 217 36.67 -28.25 -2.03
C TRP A 217 38.13 -27.88 -2.21
N SER A 218 38.32 -26.64 -2.65
CA SER A 218 39.63 -25.98 -2.62
C SER A 218 39.40 -24.48 -2.46
N THR A 219 40.31 -23.85 -1.74
CA THR A 219 40.36 -22.41 -1.56
C THR A 219 41.73 -21.92 -1.98
N THR A 220 41.81 -20.69 -2.49
CA THR A 220 43.09 -20.04 -2.77
C THR A 220 43.87 -19.72 -1.49
N LEU A 221 43.17 -19.61 -0.36
CA LEU A 221 43.75 -19.50 0.96
C LEU A 221 44.20 -20.89 1.45
N GLU A 222 45.37 -20.96 2.07
CA GLU A 222 45.87 -22.19 2.72
C GLU A 222 45.07 -22.47 3.99
N VAL A 223 44.02 -23.29 3.86
CA VAL A 223 43.17 -23.74 4.97
C VAL A 223 43.40 -25.23 5.22
N ASP A 224 43.52 -25.63 6.47
CA ASP A 224 43.61 -27.05 6.87
C ASP A 224 42.23 -27.73 6.89
N SER A 225 42.21 -29.06 6.76
CA SER A 225 40.97 -29.86 6.75
C SER A 225 40.21 -29.73 8.07
N THR A 226 40.90 -29.53 9.19
CA THR A 226 40.31 -29.32 10.51
C THR A 226 39.54 -28.00 10.61
N ALA A 227 40.08 -26.87 10.11
CA ALA A 227 39.34 -25.62 10.07
C ALA A 227 38.18 -25.68 9.07
N ALA A 228 38.39 -26.29 7.89
CA ALA A 228 37.31 -26.48 6.91
C ALA A 228 36.15 -27.29 7.51
N SER A 229 36.46 -28.39 8.23
CA SER A 229 35.45 -29.21 8.92
C SER A 229 34.67 -28.42 9.97
N ARG A 230 35.34 -27.57 10.76
CA ARG A 230 34.67 -26.69 11.74
C ARG A 230 33.70 -25.71 11.08
N VAL A 231 34.07 -25.13 9.94
CA VAL A 231 33.20 -24.21 9.19
C VAL A 231 31.99 -24.95 8.62
N VAL A 232 32.21 -26.11 7.99
CA VAL A 232 31.13 -26.95 7.44
C VAL A 232 30.14 -27.37 8.53
N GLN A 233 30.64 -27.82 9.68
CA GLN A 233 29.80 -28.15 10.84
C GLN A 233 29.05 -26.92 11.37
N ALA A 234 29.67 -25.75 11.40
CA ALA A 234 29.01 -24.51 11.82
C ALA A 234 27.86 -24.11 10.89
N ILE A 235 28.07 -24.25 9.57
CA ILE A 235 27.04 -24.03 8.54
C ILE A 235 25.92 -25.07 8.68
N ALA A 236 26.25 -26.32 8.99
CA ALA A 236 25.25 -27.39 9.08
C ALA A 236 24.38 -27.38 10.35
N ARG A 237 24.71 -26.53 11.34
CA ARG A 237 24.01 -26.45 12.63
C ARG A 237 22.48 -26.42 12.54
N PRO A 238 21.84 -25.68 11.62
CA PRO A 238 20.38 -25.58 11.60
C PRO A 238 19.66 -26.91 11.29
N TRP A 239 20.33 -27.86 10.62
CA TRP A 239 19.74 -29.15 10.26
C TRP A 239 20.45 -30.37 10.85
N ALA A 240 21.59 -30.18 11.50
CA ALA A 240 22.40 -31.27 12.03
C ALA A 240 21.64 -32.23 12.97
N SER A 241 20.66 -31.74 13.73
CA SER A 241 19.89 -32.54 14.69
C SER A 241 18.89 -33.50 14.04
N PHE A 242 18.33 -33.16 12.88
CA PHE A 242 17.27 -33.94 12.23
C PHE A 242 17.66 -34.51 10.86
N ALA A 243 18.75 -34.01 10.26
CA ALA A 243 19.31 -34.51 9.01
C ALA A 243 20.84 -34.73 9.14
N PRO A 244 21.30 -35.64 10.01
CA PRO A 244 22.72 -35.90 10.22
C PRO A 244 23.42 -36.41 8.95
N LEU A 245 22.69 -37.12 8.08
CA LEU A 245 23.19 -37.56 6.77
C LEU A 245 23.49 -36.42 5.79
N ALA A 246 23.00 -35.20 6.07
CA ALA A 246 23.31 -33.99 5.32
C ALA A 246 24.43 -33.15 5.95
N VAL A 247 25.18 -33.72 6.88
CA VAL A 247 26.36 -33.11 7.50
C VAL A 247 27.60 -33.86 6.99
N PRO A 248 28.50 -33.22 6.22
CA PRO A 248 29.74 -33.84 5.77
C PRO A 248 30.61 -34.24 6.96
N SER A 249 31.06 -35.49 7.00
CA SER A 249 31.97 -35.96 8.05
C SER A 249 33.37 -35.33 7.90
N PRO A 250 34.16 -35.22 8.98
CA PRO A 250 35.53 -34.73 8.89
C PRO A 250 36.38 -35.51 7.87
N GLU A 251 36.17 -36.82 7.77
CA GLU A 251 36.85 -37.71 6.82
C GLU A 251 36.47 -37.37 5.38
N LEU A 252 35.18 -37.12 5.12
CA LEU A 252 34.72 -36.67 3.80
C LEU A 252 35.33 -35.33 3.43
N VAL A 253 35.43 -34.38 4.38
CA VAL A 253 36.07 -33.08 4.15
C VAL A 253 37.56 -33.26 3.84
N GLU A 254 38.27 -34.09 4.58
CA GLU A 254 39.69 -34.36 4.30
C GLU A 254 39.91 -35.01 2.92
N GLN A 255 39.15 -36.06 2.60
CA GLN A 255 39.27 -36.80 1.34
C GLN A 255 38.87 -35.98 0.09
N SER A 256 38.03 -34.96 0.26
CA SER A 256 37.52 -34.10 -0.82
C SER A 256 38.40 -32.87 -1.10
N GLN A 257 39.54 -32.72 -0.42
CA GLN A 257 40.49 -31.63 -0.64
C GLN A 257 41.38 -31.87 -1.87
N PHE A 258 40.87 -31.57 -3.06
CA PHE A 258 41.50 -32.00 -4.33
C PHE A 258 42.83 -31.31 -4.70
N PHE A 259 43.04 -30.02 -4.37
CA PHE A 259 44.28 -29.29 -4.71
C PHE A 259 45.55 -29.89 -4.06
N ARG A 260 45.42 -30.52 -2.88
CA ARG A 260 46.53 -31.22 -2.22
C ARG A 260 46.75 -32.63 -2.77
N LEU A 261 45.67 -33.31 -3.17
CA LEU A 261 45.75 -34.64 -3.80
C LEU A 261 46.51 -34.57 -5.15
N GLU A 262 46.21 -33.55 -5.96
CA GLU A 262 46.88 -33.31 -7.24
C GLU A 262 48.37 -32.97 -7.05
N ARG A 263 48.72 -32.11 -6.08
CA ARG A 263 50.13 -31.82 -5.71
C ARG A 263 50.86 -33.03 -5.11
N ALA A 264 50.15 -33.92 -4.43
CA ALA A 264 50.72 -35.12 -3.82
C ALA A 264 50.79 -36.32 -4.79
N GLY A 265 50.36 -36.16 -6.05
CA GLY A 265 50.34 -37.22 -7.05
C GLY A 265 49.37 -38.36 -6.72
N ARG A 266 48.39 -38.15 -5.83
CA ARG A 266 47.39 -39.15 -5.44
C ARG A 266 46.13 -38.96 -6.27
N SER A 267 45.65 -40.04 -6.89
CA SER A 267 44.35 -40.04 -7.56
C SER A 267 43.20 -40.09 -6.55
N ILE A 268 42.04 -39.57 -6.95
CA ILE A 268 40.81 -39.67 -6.16
C ILE A 268 40.41 -41.17 -6.12
N GLU A 269 40.57 -41.82 -4.97
CA GLU A 269 40.36 -43.27 -4.81
C GLU A 269 38.90 -43.70 -5.07
N SER A 270 37.91 -42.80 -4.95
CA SER A 270 36.53 -43.08 -5.35
C SER A 270 35.67 -41.83 -5.64
N PRO A 271 35.37 -41.52 -6.93
CA PRO A 271 34.49 -40.42 -7.31
C PRO A 271 33.07 -40.51 -6.71
N ARG A 272 32.58 -41.72 -6.43
CA ARG A 272 31.27 -41.95 -5.79
C ARG A 272 31.20 -41.47 -4.33
N ALA A 273 32.28 -41.57 -3.56
CA ALA A 273 32.29 -41.11 -2.16
C ALA A 273 32.19 -39.57 -2.08
N LEU A 274 32.74 -38.89 -3.08
CA LEU A 274 32.68 -37.43 -3.23
C LEU A 274 31.27 -36.90 -3.57
N GLY A 275 30.37 -37.75 -4.06
CA GLY A 275 28.96 -37.41 -4.24
C GLY A 275 28.24 -37.03 -2.95
N ALA A 276 28.73 -37.46 -1.78
CA ALA A 276 28.06 -37.28 -0.49
C ALA A 276 27.92 -35.82 -0.01
N TRP A 277 28.49 -34.85 -0.72
CA TRP A 277 28.32 -33.41 -0.46
C TRP A 277 26.98 -32.84 -0.92
N TRP A 278 26.25 -33.54 -1.80
CA TRP A 278 25.02 -33.00 -2.38
C TRP A 278 23.92 -32.69 -1.35
N PRO A 279 23.67 -33.52 -0.30
CA PRO A 279 22.61 -33.22 0.65
C PRO A 279 22.96 -31.97 1.46
N PHE A 280 24.21 -31.84 1.89
CA PHE A 280 24.70 -30.63 2.57
C PHE A 280 24.47 -29.38 1.72
N THR A 281 24.77 -29.46 0.43
CA THR A 281 24.58 -28.37 -0.52
C THR A 281 23.11 -27.99 -0.65
N VAL A 282 22.23 -28.97 -0.86
CA VAL A 282 20.78 -28.75 -0.93
C VAL A 282 20.25 -28.10 0.34
N PHE A 283 20.65 -28.59 1.52
CA PHE A 283 20.23 -28.01 2.79
C PHE A 283 20.75 -26.58 2.99
N ALA A 284 21.97 -26.28 2.54
CA ALA A 284 22.49 -24.92 2.55
C ALA A 284 21.69 -23.98 1.65
N LEU A 285 21.34 -24.40 0.42
CA LEU A 285 20.48 -23.63 -0.49
C LEU A 285 19.10 -23.38 0.10
N VAL A 286 18.48 -24.39 0.70
CA VAL A 286 17.16 -24.25 1.34
C VAL A 286 17.24 -23.31 2.54
N THR A 287 18.18 -23.54 3.45
CA THR A 287 18.24 -22.85 4.75
C THR A 287 18.67 -21.40 4.62
N TYR A 288 19.67 -21.12 3.78
CA TYR A 288 20.29 -19.79 3.69
C TYR A 288 19.91 -19.04 2.41
N GLY A 289 19.41 -19.73 1.39
CA GLY A 289 18.89 -19.14 0.16
C GLY A 289 17.37 -19.00 0.18
N LEU A 290 16.65 -20.12 0.14
CA LEU A 290 15.20 -20.14 -0.07
C LEU A 290 14.38 -19.63 1.13
N LEU A 291 14.62 -20.16 2.34
CA LEU A 291 13.81 -19.83 3.51
C LEU A 291 13.81 -18.33 3.87
N PRO A 292 14.97 -17.62 3.89
CA PRO A 292 14.98 -16.18 4.17
C PRO A 292 14.20 -15.37 3.12
N ARG A 293 14.25 -15.81 1.85
CA ARG A 293 13.51 -15.16 0.74
C ARG A 293 12.01 -15.41 0.85
N LEU A 294 11.59 -16.62 1.21
CA LEU A 294 10.18 -16.93 1.48
C LEU A 294 9.65 -16.08 2.62
N ALA A 295 10.40 -15.93 3.72
CA ALA A 295 10.00 -15.07 4.83
C ALA A 295 9.79 -13.61 4.40
N LEU A 296 10.72 -13.06 3.60
CA LEU A 296 10.57 -11.71 3.05
C LEU A 296 9.42 -11.58 2.05
N LEU A 297 9.17 -12.60 1.22
CA LEU A 297 8.04 -12.62 0.29
C LEU A 297 6.70 -12.62 1.04
N VAL A 298 6.57 -13.44 2.09
CA VAL A 298 5.37 -13.46 2.96
C VAL A 298 5.18 -12.11 3.64
N LEU A 299 6.23 -11.52 4.19
CA LEU A 299 6.19 -10.18 4.78
C LEU A 299 5.76 -9.13 3.75
N ALA A 300 6.37 -9.15 2.56
CA ALA A 300 6.05 -8.22 1.48
C ALA A 300 4.60 -8.37 1.02
N ALA A 301 4.10 -9.60 0.86
CA ALA A 301 2.72 -9.88 0.47
C ALA A 301 1.72 -9.37 1.54
N ALA A 302 1.97 -9.67 2.82
CA ALA A 302 1.13 -9.21 3.92
C ALA A 302 1.08 -7.67 4.01
N ARG A 303 2.24 -7.02 3.90
CA ARG A 303 2.35 -5.56 3.97
C ARG A 303 1.83 -4.88 2.71
N LEU A 304 1.97 -5.49 1.54
CA LEU A 304 1.36 -5.03 0.29
C LEU A 304 -0.16 -5.06 0.40
N ARG A 305 -0.75 -6.16 0.91
CA ARG A 305 -2.20 -6.26 1.14
C ARG A 305 -2.71 -5.18 2.09
N ALA A 306 -2.00 -4.94 3.20
CA ALA A 306 -2.32 -3.87 4.12
C ALA A 306 -2.21 -2.48 3.47
N ALA A 307 -1.17 -2.26 2.66
CA ALA A 307 -0.99 -1.00 1.94
C ALA A 307 -2.05 -0.77 0.86
N THR A 308 -2.52 -1.81 0.16
CA THR A 308 -3.65 -1.72 -0.76
C THR A 308 -4.94 -1.38 -0.03
N GLY A 309 -5.17 -1.95 1.15
CA GLY A 309 -6.30 -1.56 2.00
C GLY A 309 -6.25 -0.08 2.39
N ALA A 310 -5.09 0.40 2.82
CA ALA A 310 -4.85 1.81 3.14
C ALA A 310 -5.04 2.72 1.92
N LEU A 311 -4.62 2.27 0.72
CA LEU A 311 -4.82 3.03 -0.53
C LEU A 311 -6.29 3.36 -0.77
N LEU A 312 -7.21 2.43 -0.43
CA LEU A 312 -8.65 2.66 -0.55
C LEU A 312 -9.19 3.56 0.57
N VAL A 313 -8.88 3.28 1.85
CA VAL A 313 -9.55 3.94 2.99
C VAL A 313 -8.90 5.26 3.43
N ASP A 314 -7.68 5.54 2.99
CA ASP A 314 -6.98 6.81 3.19
C ASP A 314 -7.20 7.76 1.99
N ASP A 315 -8.25 7.54 1.19
CA ASP A 315 -8.72 8.49 0.19
C ASP A 315 -9.83 9.37 0.79
N SER A 316 -9.71 10.69 0.62
CA SER A 316 -10.67 11.66 1.17
C SER A 316 -12.10 11.49 0.62
N ARG A 317 -12.24 11.01 -0.63
CA ARG A 317 -13.55 10.71 -1.25
C ARG A 317 -14.18 9.48 -0.61
N VAL A 318 -13.37 8.47 -0.31
CA VAL A 318 -13.82 7.26 0.39
C VAL A 318 -14.14 7.56 1.85
N THR A 319 -13.41 8.48 2.49
CA THR A 319 -13.81 9.03 3.79
C THR A 319 -15.18 9.70 3.71
N ALA A 320 -15.41 10.60 2.75
CA ALA A 320 -16.69 11.27 2.59
C ALA A 320 -17.85 10.28 2.38
N LEU A 321 -17.61 9.21 1.59
CA LEU A 321 -18.56 8.11 1.44
C LEU A 321 -18.85 7.43 2.79
N LEU A 322 -17.81 7.02 3.51
CA LEU A 322 -17.97 6.33 4.79
C LEU A 322 -18.74 7.18 5.80
N ASP A 323 -18.48 8.49 5.83
CA ASP A 323 -19.18 9.43 6.70
C ASP A 323 -20.67 9.54 6.30
N ARG A 324 -20.98 9.60 4.99
CA ARG A 324 -22.38 9.53 4.49
C ARG A 324 -23.07 8.22 4.86
N MET A 325 -22.38 7.08 4.76
CA MET A 325 -22.90 5.76 5.11
C MET A 325 -23.19 5.60 6.61
N THR A 326 -22.49 6.34 7.48
CA THR A 326 -22.73 6.33 8.94
C THR A 326 -23.65 7.44 9.40
N SER A 327 -23.90 8.44 8.56
CA SER A 327 -24.78 9.54 8.89
C SER A 327 -26.22 9.03 9.04
N PRO A 328 -26.92 9.32 10.16
CA PRO A 328 -28.27 8.81 10.39
C PRO A 328 -29.27 9.38 9.39
N ALA A 329 -30.13 8.52 8.85
CA ALA A 329 -31.16 8.91 7.88
C ALA A 329 -32.39 9.50 8.57
N ILE A 330 -32.96 10.57 8.00
CA ILE A 330 -34.34 10.98 8.23
C ILE A 330 -35.06 10.92 6.89
N GLU A 331 -36.14 10.14 6.86
CA GLU A 331 -37.09 10.07 5.75
C GLU A 331 -38.03 11.27 5.86
N THR A 332 -37.82 12.27 5.01
CA THR A 332 -38.82 13.30 4.71
C THR A 332 -39.85 12.70 3.77
N ALA A 333 -41.02 12.30 4.30
CA ALA A 333 -42.21 12.18 3.47
C ALA A 333 -42.60 13.59 3.02
N ALA A 334 -42.15 13.99 1.83
CA ALA A 334 -42.68 15.17 1.17
C ALA A 334 -44.10 14.82 0.71
N GLY A 335 -45.09 15.12 1.57
CA GLY A 335 -46.47 15.22 1.13
C GLY A 335 -46.54 16.38 0.14
N GLN A 336 -46.84 16.05 -1.12
CA GLN A 336 -47.35 16.99 -2.10
C GLN A 336 -48.55 17.71 -1.44
N HIS A 337 -48.38 18.98 -1.09
CA HIS A 337 -49.50 19.85 -0.77
C HIS A 337 -49.74 20.74 -1.98
N ASP A 338 -50.80 20.40 -2.72
CA ASP A 338 -51.51 21.36 -3.56
C ASP A 338 -51.97 22.55 -2.72
N GLU A 339 -51.90 23.72 -3.34
CA GLU A 339 -52.30 25.00 -2.76
C GLU A 339 -53.77 25.03 -2.35
N THR A 340 -54.06 25.39 -1.10
CA THR A 340 -55.28 26.13 -0.75
C THR A 340 -55.04 26.96 0.53
N PRO A 341 -55.22 28.29 0.53
CA PRO A 341 -55.21 29.12 1.74
C PRO A 341 -56.66 29.50 2.16
N PRO A 342 -56.87 30.16 3.33
CA PRO A 342 -56.57 29.71 4.69
C PRO A 342 -57.79 29.89 5.65
N ALA A 343 -57.78 29.29 6.85
CA ALA A 343 -58.50 29.85 8.01
C ALA A 343 -58.00 29.33 9.37
N ASP A 344 -57.70 30.31 10.22
CA ASP A 344 -57.66 30.36 11.68
C ASP A 344 -56.51 29.79 12.52
N ALA A 345 -56.14 30.66 13.47
CA ALA A 345 -54.94 30.62 14.30
C ALA A 345 -55.11 29.76 15.56
N GLY A 346 -54.07 29.01 15.87
CA GLY A 346 -53.84 28.39 17.16
C GLY A 346 -52.35 28.06 17.30
N VAL A 347 -51.59 28.99 17.88
CA VAL A 347 -50.18 28.79 18.23
C VAL A 347 -50.08 27.74 19.35
N VAL A 348 -48.91 27.09 19.42
CA VAL A 348 -48.37 26.17 20.45
C VAL A 348 -48.56 24.69 20.10
N ALA A 349 -47.54 23.87 19.81
CA ALA A 349 -46.10 23.99 19.92
C ALA A 349 -45.44 23.19 18.77
N HIS A 350 -44.48 23.80 18.06
CA HIS A 350 -43.57 23.05 17.22
C HIS A 350 -42.77 22.10 18.10
N ALA A 351 -43.14 20.82 18.10
CA ALA A 351 -42.31 19.76 18.64
C ALA A 351 -40.97 19.79 17.88
N HIS A 352 -40.00 20.48 18.45
CA HIS A 352 -38.58 20.35 18.13
C HIS A 352 -38.26 18.86 18.17
N ARG A 353 -38.19 18.23 17.00
CA ARG A 353 -37.82 16.82 16.92
C ARG A 353 -36.31 16.72 16.78
N PRO A 354 -35.64 15.82 17.54
CA PRO A 354 -34.21 15.89 17.74
C PRO A 354 -33.49 15.39 16.48
N MET A 355 -32.49 16.16 16.05
CA MET A 355 -31.62 15.84 14.93
C MET A 355 -30.39 15.09 15.43
N THR A 356 -29.96 14.02 14.76
CA THR A 356 -28.98 13.07 15.33
C THR A 356 -27.68 12.94 14.53
N GLY A 357 -27.33 13.98 13.77
CA GLY A 357 -26.00 14.15 13.18
C GLY A 357 -25.48 15.54 13.52
N SER A 358 -24.72 15.63 14.60
CA SER A 358 -24.15 16.89 15.09
C SER A 358 -22.80 17.15 14.44
N ALA A 359 -22.70 18.25 13.71
CA ALA A 359 -21.44 18.84 13.32
C ALA A 359 -21.22 20.13 14.11
N ARG A 360 -19.95 20.55 14.18
CA ARG A 360 -19.61 21.92 14.51
C ARG A 360 -19.34 22.68 13.23
N ALA A 361 -19.53 23.98 13.26
CA ALA A 361 -19.20 24.84 12.13
C ALA A 361 -18.12 25.85 12.54
N LEU A 362 -17.19 26.09 11.63
CA LEU A 362 -16.26 27.19 11.69
C LEU A 362 -16.48 28.07 10.46
N ILE A 363 -16.68 29.36 10.68
CA ILE A 363 -16.89 30.34 9.62
C ILE A 363 -15.58 31.08 9.45
N TRP A 364 -14.94 30.86 8.30
CA TRP A 364 -13.73 31.56 7.90
C TRP A 364 -14.09 32.90 7.27
N GLU A 365 -13.41 33.98 7.70
CA GLU A 365 -13.47 35.32 7.11
C GLU A 365 -14.89 35.89 6.92
N ASN A 366 -15.80 35.59 7.84
CA ASN A 366 -17.21 36.00 7.75
C ASN A 366 -17.89 35.57 6.42
N SER A 367 -17.44 34.46 5.84
CA SER A 367 -17.98 33.90 4.59
C SER A 367 -19.50 33.70 4.60
N LEU A 368 -20.09 33.54 5.79
CA LEU A 368 -21.52 33.37 5.96
C LEU A 368 -21.96 33.81 7.37
N PRO A 369 -23.16 34.37 7.56
CA PRO A 369 -23.73 34.54 8.91
C PRO A 369 -24.00 33.19 9.61
N ALA A 370 -23.91 33.15 10.94
CA ALA A 370 -24.10 31.91 11.72
C ALA A 370 -25.44 31.20 11.45
N ASP A 371 -26.55 31.94 11.35
CA ASP A 371 -27.87 31.35 11.07
C ASP A 371 -27.98 30.80 9.64
N ALA A 372 -27.33 31.48 8.70
CA ALA A 372 -27.20 31.02 7.33
C ALA A 372 -26.33 29.76 7.27
N ALA A 373 -25.29 29.64 8.10
CA ALA A 373 -24.44 28.44 8.19
C ALA A 373 -25.19 27.21 8.68
N ARG A 374 -26.00 27.39 9.73
CA ARG A 374 -26.92 26.34 10.21
C ARG A 374 -27.92 25.94 9.13
N SER A 375 -28.50 26.93 8.45
CA SER A 375 -29.47 26.70 7.37
C SER A 375 -28.84 26.02 6.15
N TYR A 376 -27.60 26.36 5.81
CA TYR A 376 -26.85 25.77 4.72
C TYR A 376 -26.50 24.32 5.04
N ALA A 377 -25.92 24.06 6.21
CA ALA A 377 -25.58 22.71 6.66
C ALA A 377 -26.81 21.80 6.67
N ARG A 378 -27.96 22.30 7.14
CA ARG A 378 -29.21 21.55 7.14
C ARG A 378 -29.72 21.26 5.74
N ARG A 379 -29.81 22.26 4.87
CA ARG A 379 -30.39 22.12 3.51
C ARG A 379 -29.48 21.36 2.55
N HIS A 380 -28.19 21.64 2.58
CA HIS A 380 -27.24 21.15 1.57
C HIS A 380 -26.40 19.96 2.03
N LEU A 381 -26.14 19.84 3.34
CA LEU A 381 -25.30 18.79 3.91
C LEU A 381 -26.08 17.80 4.79
N GLY A 382 -27.36 18.08 5.09
CA GLY A 382 -28.17 17.23 5.97
C GLY A 382 -27.60 17.07 7.39
N LEU A 383 -26.80 18.05 7.84
CA LEU A 383 -26.14 18.06 9.16
C LEU A 383 -26.77 19.12 10.07
N ASP A 384 -26.91 18.81 11.36
CA ASP A 384 -27.27 19.82 12.35
C ASP A 384 -26.01 20.41 12.97
N VAL A 385 -25.92 21.72 12.98
CA VAL A 385 -24.76 22.42 13.52
C VAL A 385 -25.05 22.75 14.98
N LEU A 386 -24.30 22.15 15.90
CA LEU A 386 -24.47 22.37 17.34
C LEU A 386 -23.90 23.74 17.75
N ASP A 387 -22.67 23.99 17.35
CA ASP A 387 -21.90 25.18 17.72
C ASP A 387 -21.24 25.79 16.49
N VAL A 388 -21.13 27.12 16.50
CA VAL A 388 -20.54 27.92 15.42
C VAL A 388 -19.42 28.77 16.03
N ALA A 389 -18.23 28.67 15.47
CA ALA A 389 -17.10 29.53 15.79
C ALA A 389 -16.70 30.36 14.55
N GLU A 390 -16.12 31.53 14.78
CA GLU A 390 -15.64 32.42 13.72
C GLU A 390 -14.11 32.54 13.80
N ALA A 391 -13.43 32.51 12.66
CA ALA A 391 -11.98 32.64 12.55
C ALA A 391 -11.58 33.33 11.24
N GLY A 392 -10.33 33.76 11.12
CA GLY A 392 -9.77 34.34 9.89
C GLY A 392 -9.91 35.86 9.77
N ALA A 393 -10.47 36.55 10.78
CA ALA A 393 -10.60 38.01 10.77
C ALA A 393 -9.29 38.77 11.15
N GLY A 394 -8.11 38.17 10.92
CA GLY A 394 -6.81 38.77 11.18
C GLY A 394 -6.40 38.92 12.66
N ARG A 395 -7.04 38.17 13.58
CA ARG A 395 -6.75 38.24 15.04
C ARG A 395 -6.36 36.88 15.60
N LEU A 396 -5.04 36.63 15.69
CA LEU A 396 -4.44 35.37 16.11
C LEU A 396 -5.01 34.78 17.43
N ALA A 397 -5.30 35.64 18.41
CA ALA A 397 -5.87 35.22 19.70
C ALA A 397 -7.33 34.72 19.57
N SER A 398 -8.11 35.34 18.69
CA SER A 398 -9.49 34.93 18.38
C SER A 398 -9.50 33.59 17.65
N ASP A 399 -8.59 33.43 16.68
CA ASP A 399 -8.46 32.18 15.92
C ASP A 399 -8.07 31.02 16.84
N ARG A 400 -7.15 31.24 17.78
CA ARG A 400 -6.78 30.24 18.79
C ARG A 400 -7.95 29.87 19.71
N ALA A 401 -8.75 30.84 20.13
CA ALA A 401 -9.95 30.57 20.95
C ALA A 401 -11.01 29.78 20.17
N ALA A 402 -11.21 30.10 18.88
CA ALA A 402 -12.10 29.35 17.99
C ALA A 402 -11.64 27.89 17.83
N LEU A 403 -10.33 27.67 17.63
CA LEU A 403 -9.73 26.34 17.56
C LEU A 403 -9.99 25.52 18.83
N GLU A 404 -9.78 26.10 20.02
CA GLU A 404 -10.00 25.44 21.31
C GLU A 404 -11.47 25.08 21.51
N ARG A 405 -12.37 26.01 21.21
CA ARG A 405 -13.81 25.82 21.32
C ARG A 405 -14.28 24.64 20.48
N VAL A 406 -13.84 24.57 19.23
CA VAL A 406 -14.26 23.53 18.29
C VAL A 406 -13.63 22.17 18.61
N ALA A 407 -12.41 22.13 19.18
CA ALA A 407 -11.74 20.89 19.56
C ALA A 407 -12.24 20.26 20.87
N ALA A 408 -12.90 21.02 21.76
CA ALA A 408 -13.16 20.62 23.14
C ALA A 408 -14.09 19.41 23.39
N ASP A 409 -14.87 18.95 22.42
CA ASP A 409 -16.09 18.15 22.70
C ASP A 409 -16.19 16.87 21.85
N GLY A 410 -15.07 16.41 21.29
CA GLY A 410 -14.97 15.09 20.64
C GLY A 410 -15.87 14.87 19.42
N SER A 411 -16.48 15.93 18.85
CA SER A 411 -17.29 15.84 17.63
C SER A 411 -16.45 15.27 16.47
N GLN A 412 -16.98 14.24 15.81
CA GLN A 412 -16.25 13.56 14.72
C GLN A 412 -16.34 14.28 13.37
N THR A 413 -17.14 15.35 13.26
CA THR A 413 -17.30 16.10 12.01
C THR A 413 -17.32 17.61 12.29
N LEU A 414 -16.45 18.34 11.60
CA LEU A 414 -16.38 19.80 11.59
C LEU A 414 -16.56 20.33 10.17
N ILE A 415 -17.44 21.30 10.00
CA ILE A 415 -17.65 22.02 8.74
C ILE A 415 -16.88 23.33 8.79
N VAL A 416 -16.07 23.62 7.77
CA VAL A 416 -15.36 24.89 7.62
C VAL A 416 -15.95 25.62 6.42
N PHE A 417 -16.71 26.68 6.67
CA PHE A 417 -17.27 27.55 5.64
C PHE A 417 -16.22 28.55 5.19
N THR A 418 -16.01 28.66 3.87
CA THR A 418 -15.01 29.54 3.26
C THR A 418 -15.61 30.31 2.09
N PRO A 419 -15.11 31.50 1.73
CA PRO A 419 -15.57 32.18 0.51
C PRO A 419 -15.23 31.34 -0.73
N ALA A 420 -16.19 31.10 -1.63
CA ALA A 420 -15.96 30.25 -2.80
C ALA A 420 -15.07 30.91 -3.87
N TRP A 421 -15.14 32.24 -3.97
CA TRP A 421 -14.41 33.03 -4.96
C TRP A 421 -12.92 33.19 -4.62
N GLU A 422 -12.55 32.98 -3.35
CA GLU A 422 -11.18 33.13 -2.89
C GLU A 422 -10.46 31.77 -2.88
N PRO A 423 -9.30 31.62 -3.53
CA PRO A 423 -8.51 30.42 -3.40
C PRO A 423 -7.94 30.34 -1.97
N PRO A 424 -7.82 29.15 -1.38
CA PRO A 424 -7.27 29.01 -0.02
C PRO A 424 -5.83 29.50 0.05
N LEU A 425 -5.67 30.67 0.66
CA LEU A 425 -4.39 31.31 0.93
C LEU A 425 -3.61 30.53 2.00
N LEU A 426 -2.33 30.90 2.17
CA LEU A 426 -1.42 30.26 3.12
C LEU A 426 -1.99 30.25 4.54
N GLU A 427 -2.66 31.34 4.95
CA GLU A 427 -3.25 31.48 6.28
C GLU A 427 -4.30 30.42 6.59
N LEU A 428 -5.24 30.20 5.67
CA LEU A 428 -6.25 29.15 5.82
C LEU A 428 -5.61 27.75 5.83
N ARG A 429 -4.56 27.53 5.03
CA ARG A 429 -3.84 26.24 5.02
C ARG A 429 -3.16 25.96 6.35
N ASP A 430 -2.48 26.96 6.92
CA ASP A 430 -1.84 26.85 8.23
C ASP A 430 -2.88 26.64 9.34
N PHE A 431 -4.02 27.34 9.24
CA PHE A 431 -5.13 27.15 10.15
C PHE A 431 -5.73 25.74 10.10
N LEU A 432 -5.98 25.20 8.90
CA LEU A 432 -6.46 23.82 8.73
C LEU A 432 -5.45 22.79 9.26
N ALA A 433 -4.15 23.05 9.11
CA ALA A 433 -3.10 22.18 9.66
C ALA A 433 -3.09 22.21 11.20
N GLU A 434 -3.22 23.37 11.82
CA GLU A 434 -3.31 23.50 13.29
C GLU A 434 -4.60 22.84 13.82
N LEU A 435 -5.71 23.07 13.13
CA LEU A 435 -7.00 22.46 13.44
C LEU A 435 -6.93 20.92 13.41
N ARG A 436 -6.26 20.33 12.41
CA ARG A 436 -6.01 18.88 12.34
C ARG A 436 -5.19 18.39 13.54
N GLN A 437 -4.16 19.12 13.96
CA GLN A 437 -3.35 18.72 15.13
C GLN A 437 -4.20 18.66 16.41
N ARG A 438 -5.16 19.57 16.57
CA ARG A 438 -6.02 19.64 17.76
C ARG A 438 -7.20 18.66 17.73
N LEU A 439 -7.88 18.51 16.59
CA LEU A 439 -8.99 17.54 16.43
C LEU A 439 -8.52 16.08 16.43
N GLY A 440 -7.25 15.86 16.11
CA GLY A 440 -6.66 14.55 15.97
C GLY A 440 -6.96 13.87 14.62
N PRO A 441 -6.43 12.66 14.40
CA PRO A 441 -6.44 11.99 13.10
C PRO A 441 -7.78 11.35 12.72
N ALA A 442 -8.73 11.26 13.65
CA ALA A 442 -9.99 10.53 13.44
C ALA A 442 -11.14 11.41 12.90
N ALA A 443 -11.18 12.68 13.30
CA ALA A 443 -12.26 13.61 12.97
C ALA A 443 -12.22 14.01 11.48
N SER A 444 -13.39 14.15 10.87
CA SER A 444 -13.53 14.62 9.50
C SER A 444 -13.68 16.15 9.45
N ILE A 445 -12.95 16.80 8.54
CA ILE A 445 -13.06 18.24 8.26
C ILE A 445 -13.70 18.38 6.87
N VAL A 446 -14.90 18.97 6.84
CA VAL A 446 -15.66 19.22 5.62
C VAL A 446 -15.46 20.68 5.23
N VAL A 447 -14.71 20.93 4.17
CA VAL A 447 -14.55 22.27 3.61
C VAL A 447 -15.75 22.56 2.72
N ALA A 448 -16.48 23.63 3.02
CA ALA A 448 -17.69 24.03 2.33
C ALA A 448 -17.56 25.47 1.80
N PRO A 449 -17.01 25.65 0.59
CA PRO A 449 -16.97 26.96 -0.04
C PRO A 449 -18.38 27.45 -0.34
N VAL A 450 -18.67 28.67 0.10
CA VAL A 450 -19.97 29.34 -0.07
C VAL A 450 -19.80 30.54 -0.99
N PRO A 451 -20.65 30.69 -2.01
CA PRO A 451 -20.57 31.81 -2.93
C PRO A 451 -21.17 33.08 -2.32
N ASP A 452 -20.78 34.23 -2.88
CA ASP A 452 -21.44 35.49 -2.55
C ASP A 452 -22.86 35.50 -3.12
N GLY A 453 -23.85 35.71 -2.24
CA GLY A 453 -25.26 35.81 -2.60
C GLY A 453 -25.92 34.48 -2.99
N PRO A 454 -27.10 34.51 -3.63
CA PRO A 454 -27.93 33.33 -3.88
C PRO A 454 -27.54 32.58 -5.18
N ARG A 455 -26.24 32.48 -5.49
CA ARG A 455 -25.75 31.73 -6.66
C ARG A 455 -25.23 30.36 -6.25
N ALA A 456 -25.01 29.49 -7.24
CA ALA A 456 -24.26 28.25 -7.05
C ALA A 456 -22.73 28.51 -7.10
N VAL A 457 -21.96 27.60 -6.48
CA VAL A 457 -20.50 27.54 -6.66
C VAL A 457 -20.22 27.08 -8.09
N THR A 458 -19.44 27.88 -8.83
CA THR A 458 -19.07 27.58 -10.21
C THR A 458 -18.14 26.38 -10.30
N GLU A 459 -18.05 25.76 -11.48
CA GLU A 459 -17.17 24.62 -11.69
C GLU A 459 -15.68 24.99 -11.54
N LEU A 460 -15.32 26.21 -11.93
CA LEU A 460 -13.95 26.71 -11.76
C LEU A 460 -13.58 26.89 -10.29
N GLU A 461 -14.47 27.47 -9.48
CA GLU A 461 -14.28 27.62 -8.02
C GLU A 461 -14.18 26.25 -7.36
N ARG A 462 -15.09 25.32 -7.70
CA ARG A 462 -15.07 23.93 -7.22
C ARG A 462 -13.74 23.26 -7.54
N ALA A 463 -13.30 23.29 -8.80
CA ALA A 463 -12.05 22.67 -9.23
C ALA A 463 -10.81 23.30 -8.57
N THR A 464 -10.87 24.58 -8.22
CA THR A 464 -9.80 25.29 -7.50
C THR A 464 -9.72 24.83 -6.04
N TRP A 465 -10.84 24.82 -5.34
CA TRP A 465 -10.93 24.33 -3.97
C TRP A 465 -10.61 22.84 -3.83
N GLN A 466 -11.02 22.02 -4.80
CA GLN A 466 -10.68 20.59 -4.83
C GLN A 466 -9.17 20.36 -4.90
N ARG A 467 -8.47 21.07 -5.80
CA ARG A 467 -7.00 20.99 -5.91
C ARG A 467 -6.34 21.38 -4.60
N ALA A 468 -6.77 22.47 -3.99
CA ALA A 468 -6.17 22.94 -2.76
C ALA A 468 -6.41 22.01 -1.55
N VAL A 469 -7.63 21.47 -1.39
CA VAL A 469 -7.92 20.48 -0.34
C VAL A 469 -7.10 19.20 -0.56
N ALA A 470 -6.90 18.78 -1.82
CA ALA A 470 -6.06 17.63 -2.14
C ALA A 470 -4.57 17.85 -1.75
N GLU A 471 -4.06 19.08 -1.87
CA GLU A 471 -2.70 19.45 -1.47
C GLU A 471 -2.48 19.45 0.05
N LEU A 472 -3.53 19.39 0.87
CA LEU A 472 -3.37 19.21 2.32
C LEU A 472 -2.88 17.80 2.67
N HIS A 473 -2.97 16.83 1.74
CA HIS A 473 -2.58 15.43 1.92
C HIS A 473 -3.22 14.76 3.16
N ASP A 474 -4.39 15.24 3.57
CA ASP A 474 -5.13 14.76 4.72
C ASP A 474 -6.33 13.90 4.27
N PRO A 475 -6.35 12.59 4.56
CA PRO A 475 -7.40 11.67 4.14
C PRO A 475 -8.75 11.96 4.82
N LYS A 476 -8.75 12.77 5.88
CA LYS A 476 -9.93 13.14 6.66
C LYS A 476 -10.40 14.56 6.41
N THR A 477 -9.81 15.26 5.43
CA THR A 477 -10.30 16.56 4.96
C THR A 477 -10.82 16.43 3.54
N TYR A 478 -12.05 16.85 3.30
CA TYR A 478 -12.67 16.77 1.98
C TYR A 478 -13.60 17.95 1.71
N LEU A 479 -13.77 18.25 0.43
CA LEU A 479 -14.65 19.30 -0.06
C LEU A 479 -16.09 18.78 -0.20
N GLU A 480 -17.08 19.52 0.26
CA GLU A 480 -18.48 19.37 -0.18
C GLU A 480 -19.06 20.74 -0.45
N THR A 481 -19.54 20.94 -1.67
CA THR A 481 -20.35 22.10 -2.03
C THR A 481 -21.80 21.63 -2.15
N GLY A 482 -22.72 22.37 -1.56
CA GLY A 482 -24.16 22.18 -1.78
C GLY A 482 -24.47 22.14 -3.28
N ALA A 483 -25.55 21.44 -3.65
CA ALA A 483 -25.98 21.33 -5.04
C ALA A 483 -26.07 22.70 -5.72
N ALA A 484 -25.74 22.73 -7.02
CA ALA A 484 -25.98 23.88 -7.89
C ALA A 484 -27.47 24.15 -8.07
#